data_AF-A0A534TXV0-F1
#
_entry.id   AF-A0A534TXV0-F1
#
_cell.length_a   1.000
_cell.length_b   1.000
_cell.length_c   1.000
_cell.angle_alpha   90.00
_cell.angle_beta   90.00
_cell.angle_gamma   90.00
#
_symmetry.space_group_name_H-M   'P 1'
#
loop_
_entity.id
_entity.type
_entity.pdbx_description
1 polymer ?
#
loop_
_entity_poly.entity_id
_entity_poly.type
_entity_poly.pdbx_seq_one_letter_code
_entity_poly.pdbx_strand_id
1 'polypeptide(L)'
;MIGSPALPIAADHAGRRVADFLALCKPRVVAMVLVTTAVGYYLGGTAAPIDYARFLSTLVGTALAAGGTLALNQYMERERDALM
;
A
#
# COMPACT_ATOMS: atom_id res chain seq x y z
N MET A 1 -39.86 -0.02 26.28
CA MET A 1 -39.25 -1.34 26.11
C MET A 1 -39.23 -1.69 24.63
N ILE A 2 -38.22 -1.22 23.90
CA ILE A 2 -37.90 -1.69 22.54
C ILE A 2 -36.39 -1.88 22.55
N GLY A 3 -35.95 -3.14 22.69
CA GLY A 3 -34.54 -3.48 22.67
C GLY A 3 -33.99 -3.30 21.27
N SER A 4 -33.11 -2.33 21.08
CA SER A 4 -32.28 -2.24 19.89
C SER A 4 -31.46 -3.53 19.79
N PRO A 5 -31.51 -4.28 18.67
CA PRO A 5 -30.58 -5.37 18.49
C PRO A 5 -29.19 -4.74 18.38
N ALA A 6 -28.31 -5.01 19.34
CA ALA A 6 -26.90 -4.72 19.22
C ALA A 6 -26.41 -5.47 17.97
N LEU A 7 -26.15 -4.72 16.89
CA LEU A 7 -25.58 -5.26 15.65
C LEU A 7 -24.33 -6.07 16.02
N PRO A 8 -24.14 -7.28 15.48
CA PRO A 8 -23.01 -8.12 15.82
C PRO A 8 -21.74 -7.52 15.20
N ILE A 9 -21.07 -6.63 15.92
CA ILE A 9 -19.82 -6.00 15.48
C ILE A 9 -18.61 -6.94 15.72
N ALA A 10 -18.80 -8.25 15.92
CA ALA A 10 -17.78 -9.05 16.60
C ALA A 10 -16.85 -9.90 15.70
N ALA A 11 -17.20 -10.20 14.44
CA ALA A 11 -16.54 -11.29 13.72
C ALA A 11 -15.46 -10.89 12.70
N ASP A 12 -15.39 -9.65 12.20
CA ASP A 12 -14.52 -9.27 11.06
C ASP A 12 -13.51 -8.15 11.36
N HIS A 13 -12.98 -8.13 12.59
CA HIS A 13 -12.05 -7.07 13.02
C HIS A 13 -10.65 -7.18 12.39
N ALA A 14 -10.20 -8.38 12.03
CA ALA A 14 -8.86 -8.56 11.47
C ALA A 14 -8.81 -8.17 9.99
N GLY A 15 -9.80 -8.62 9.19
CA GLY A 15 -9.90 -8.29 7.77
C GLY A 15 -10.07 -6.79 7.55
N ARG A 16 -10.97 -6.15 8.32
CA ARG A 16 -11.17 -4.70 8.27
C ARG A 16 -9.91 -3.91 8.61
N ARG A 17 -9.18 -4.27 9.67
CA ARG A 17 -7.92 -3.59 10.04
C ARG A 17 -6.86 -3.70 8.94
N VAL A 18 -6.71 -4.87 8.32
CA VAL A 18 -5.76 -5.05 7.21
C VAL A 18 -6.16 -4.18 6.02
N ALA A 19 -7.45 -4.14 5.68
CA ALA A 19 -7.97 -3.29 4.61
C ALA A 19 -7.73 -1.79 4.90
N ASP A 20 -7.93 -1.36 6.15
CA ASP A 20 -7.67 0.02 6.59
C ASP A 20 -6.18 0.38 6.44
N PHE A 21 -5.26 -0.51 6.84
CA PHE A 21 -3.83 -0.29 6.63
C PHE A 21 -3.45 -0.24 5.16
N LEU A 22 -4.04 -1.10 4.31
CA LEU A 22 -3.80 -1.07 2.87
C LEU A 22 -4.33 0.22 2.23
N ALA A 23 -5.42 0.77 2.73
CA ALA A 23 -5.97 2.04 2.25
C ALA A 23 -4.99 3.21 2.48
N LEU A 24 -4.27 3.23 3.61
CA LEU A 24 -3.25 4.24 3.91
C LEU A 24 -2.09 4.24 2.91
N CYS A 25 -1.73 3.07 2.38
CA CYS A 25 -0.67 2.93 1.39
C CYS A 25 -1.05 3.49 0.01
N LYS A 26 -2.29 3.94 -0.22
CA LYS A 26 -2.80 4.41 -1.52
C LYS A 26 -2.43 3.43 -2.66
N PRO A 27 -3.06 2.23 -2.72
CA PRO A 27 -2.59 1.10 -3.53
C PRO A 27 -2.47 1.42 -5.03
N ARG A 28 -3.32 2.32 -5.54
CA ARG A 28 -3.23 2.83 -6.92
C ARG A 28 -1.91 3.55 -7.19
N VAL A 29 -1.44 4.38 -6.26
CA VAL A 29 -0.18 5.13 -6.41
C VAL A 29 1.01 4.17 -6.34
N VAL A 30 1.01 3.23 -5.39
CA VAL A 30 2.04 2.20 -5.30
C VAL A 30 2.12 1.38 -6.59
N ALA A 31 0.99 0.98 -7.17
CA ALA A 31 0.97 0.27 -8.44
C ALA A 31 1.62 1.08 -9.58
N MET A 32 1.35 2.38 -9.66
CA MET A 32 2.00 3.25 -10.66
C MET A 32 3.53 3.30 -10.46
N VAL A 33 4.00 3.38 -9.21
CA VAL A 33 5.44 3.34 -8.88
C VAL A 33 6.08 2.00 -9.23
N LEU A 34 5.36 0.89 -9.03
CA LEU A 34 5.86 -0.44 -9.39
C LEU A 34 5.98 -0.62 -10.90
N VAL A 35 5.02 -0.11 -11.69
CA VAL A 35 5.10 -0.14 -13.15
C VAL A 35 6.33 0.62 -13.65
N THR A 36 6.56 1.84 -13.15
CA THR A 36 7.73 2.63 -13.57
C THR A 36 9.04 1.99 -13.13
N THR A 37 9.07 1.39 -11.93
CA THR A 37 10.23 0.63 -11.43
C THR A 37 10.50 -0.59 -12.30
N ALA A 38 9.46 -1.33 -12.71
CA ALA A 38 9.60 -2.50 -13.56
C ALA A 38 10.18 -2.14 -14.94
N VAL A 39 9.67 -1.07 -15.55
CA VAL A 39 10.18 -0.54 -16.82
C VAL A 39 11.64 -0.09 -16.67
N GLY A 40 11.97 0.61 -15.58
CA GLY A 40 13.34 1.05 -15.29
C GLY A 40 14.30 -0.12 -15.09
N TYR A 41 13.88 -1.18 -14.39
CA TYR A 41 14.68 -2.38 -14.20
C TYR A 41 14.97 -3.07 -15.53
N TYR A 42 13.96 -3.21 -16.38
CA TYR A 42 14.10 -3.83 -17.70
C TYR A 42 15.04 -3.02 -18.61
N LEU A 43 14.84 -1.70 -18.68
CA LEU A 43 15.64 -0.83 -19.56
C LEU A 43 17.08 -0.65 -19.07
N GLY A 44 17.30 -0.66 -17.75
CA GLY A 44 18.63 -0.54 -17.14
C GLY A 44 19.43 -1.84 -17.11
N GLY A 45 18.80 -2.99 -17.36
CA GLY A 45 19.46 -4.28 -17.43
C GLY A 45 20.32 -4.41 -18.68
N THR A 46 21.64 -4.30 -18.53
CA THR A 46 22.60 -4.47 -19.65
C THR A 46 22.92 -5.94 -19.97
N ALA A 47 22.56 -6.88 -19.08
CA ALA A 47 22.84 -8.30 -19.23
C ALA A 47 21.54 -9.10 -19.41
N ALA A 48 21.45 -9.85 -20.51
CA ALA A 48 20.47 -10.93 -20.65
C ALA A 48 21.06 -12.21 -20.03
N PRO A 49 20.25 -13.05 -19.34
CA PRO A 49 18.81 -12.93 -19.09
C PRO A 49 18.45 -12.12 -17.83
N ILE A 50 17.16 -11.76 -17.71
CA ILE A 50 16.60 -11.09 -16.52
C ILE A 50 16.77 -11.98 -15.29
N ASP A 51 17.42 -11.44 -14.25
CA ASP A 51 17.41 -12.04 -12.91
C ASP A 51 16.07 -11.75 -12.23
N TYR A 52 15.17 -12.74 -12.27
CA TYR A 52 13.83 -12.65 -11.69
C TYR A 52 13.84 -12.54 -10.16
N ALA A 53 14.82 -13.13 -9.47
CA ALA A 53 14.91 -13.06 -8.01
C ALA A 53 15.25 -11.64 -7.57
N ARG A 54 16.20 -11.01 -8.27
CA ARG A 54 16.54 -9.60 -8.05
C ARG A 54 15.39 -8.68 -8.45
N PHE A 55 14.73 -8.94 -9.58
CA PHE A 55 13.55 -8.17 -10.02
C PHE A 55 12.43 -8.18 -8.98
N LEU A 56 12.05 -9.36 -8.47
CA LEU A 56 11.04 -9.49 -7.42
C LEU A 56 11.46 -8.78 -6.13
N SER A 57 12.72 -8.92 -5.74
CA SER A 57 13.26 -8.23 -4.56
C SER A 57 13.17 -6.70 -4.70
N THR A 58 13.48 -6.18 -5.89
CA THR A 58 13.34 -4.75 -6.20
C THR A 58 11.88 -4.31 -6.11
N LEU A 59 10.95 -5.05 -6.72
CA LEU A 59 9.53 -4.69 -6.67
C LEU A 59 8.96 -4.72 -5.24
N VAL A 60 9.31 -5.74 -4.45
CA VAL A 60 8.87 -5.83 -3.05
C VAL A 60 9.46 -4.69 -2.22
N GLY A 61 10.76 -4.42 -2.36
CA GLY A 61 11.42 -3.30 -1.68
C GLY A 61 10.78 -1.95 -2.03
N THR A 62 10.50 -1.72 -3.31
CA THR A 62 9.82 -0.51 -3.77
C THR A 62 8.39 -0.41 -3.26
N ALA A 63 7.63 -1.52 -3.26
CA ALA A 63 6.26 -1.53 -2.74
C ALA A 63 6.22 -1.14 -1.26
N LEU A 64 7.13 -1.71 -0.46
CA LEU A 64 7.26 -1.41 0.97
C LEU A 64 7.69 0.04 1.20
N ALA A 65 8.68 0.54 0.46
CA ALA A 65 9.16 1.91 0.57
C ALA A 65 8.06 2.92 0.18
N ALA A 66 7.42 2.73 -0.98
CA ALA A 66 6.35 3.62 -1.46
C ALA A 66 5.11 3.58 -0.56
N GLY A 67 4.68 2.39 -0.14
CA GLY A 67 3.54 2.27 0.78
C GLY A 67 3.83 2.93 2.12
N GLY A 68 5.03 2.72 2.67
CA GLY A 68 5.47 3.34 3.93
C GLY A 68 5.53 4.87 3.86
N THR A 69 6.07 5.44 2.78
CA THR A 69 6.13 6.90 2.61
C THR A 69 4.74 7.50 2.45
N LEU A 70 3.83 6.85 1.71
CA LEU A 70 2.45 7.33 1.54
C LEU A 70 1.67 7.28 2.85
N ALA A 71 1.81 6.19 3.64
CA ALA A 71 1.19 6.10 4.95
C ALA A 71 1.74 7.16 5.92
N LEU A 72 3.05 7.39 5.90
CA LEU A 72 3.68 8.46 6.69
C LEU A 72 3.20 9.85 6.26
N ASN A 73 3.04 10.08 4.95
CA ASN A 73 2.53 11.34 4.41
C ASN A 73 1.12 11.63 4.94
N GLN A 74 0.22 10.63 4.92
CA GLN A 74 -1.12 10.75 5.49
C GLN A 74 -1.08 11.09 6.98
N TYR A 75 -0.15 10.51 7.74
CA TYR A 75 -0.01 10.82 9.17
C TYR A 75 0.45 12.27 9.40
N MET A 76 1.44 12.74 8.63
CA MET A 76 1.96 14.11 8.74
C MET A 76 0.95 15.18 8.30
N GLU A 77 0.07 14.84 7.37
CA GLU A 77 -0.95 15.75 6.82
C GLU A 77 -2.28 15.69 7.56
N ARG A 78 -2.46 14.75 8.50
CA ARG A 78 -3.73 14.50 9.21
C ARG A 78 -4.43 15.76 9.71
N GLU A 79 -3.69 16.70 10.32
CA GLU A 79 -4.28 17.94 10.84
C GLU A 79 -4.69 18.90 9.72
N ARG A 80 -3.91 18.97 8.63
CA ARG A 80 -4.20 19.82 7.49
C ARG A 80 -5.40 19.31 6.70
N ASP A 81 -5.43 18.00 6.46
CA ASP A 81 -6.51 17.32 5.76
C ASP A 81 -7.83 17.35 6.57
N ALA A 82 -7.77 17.53 7.90
CA ALA A 82 -8.96 17.69 8.74
C ALA A 82 -9.58 19.10 8.67
N LEU A 83 -8.86 20.08 8.12
CA LEU A 83 -9.33 21.45 7.95
C LEU A 83 -9.92 21.72 6.56
N MET A 84 -9.88 20.73 5.67
CA MET A 84 -10.44 20.75 4.31
C MET A 84 -11.59 19.76 4.19
#